data_AF-A0A6J4V454-F1
#
_entry.id   AF-A0A6J4V454-F1
#
_cell.length_a   1.000
_cell.length_b   1.000
_cell.length_c   1.000
_cell.angle_alpha   90.00
_cell.angle_beta   90.00
_cell.angle_gamma   90.00
#
_symmetry.space_group_name_H-M   'P 1'
#
loop_
_entity.id
_entity.type
_entity.pdbx_description
1 polymer ?
#
loop_
_entity_poly.entity_id
_entity_poly.type
_entity_poly.pdbx_seq_one_letter_code
_entity_poly.pdbx_strand_id
1 'polypeptide(L)' 'MTRSDADVDDALFARLREWFDDDALVELTATIAWENASSKFNQALRVGAQGLWREPGAAE' A
#
# COMPACT_ATOMS: atom_id res chain seq x y z
N MET A 1 -6.16 5.03 3.06
CA MET A 1 -6.75 4.39 4.26
C MET A 1 -6.51 2.88 4.15
N THR A 2 -5.81 2.27 5.11
CA THR A 2 -5.54 0.83 5.12
C THR A 2 -6.71 0.09 5.77
N ARG A 3 -7.19 -0.99 5.17
CA ARG A 3 -8.24 -1.85 5.72
C ARG A 3 -7.62 -2.84 6.70
N SER A 4 -7.96 -2.73 7.97
CA SER A 4 -7.53 -3.66 9.03
C SER A 4 -8.59 -4.71 9.35
N ASP A 5 -9.75 -4.61 8.70
CA ASP A 5 -10.93 -5.47 8.86
C ASP A 5 -10.90 -6.70 7.94
N ALA A 6 -9.92 -6.80 7.05
CA ALA A 6 -9.81 -7.87 6.08
C ALA A 6 -8.42 -8.49 6.14
N ASP A 7 -8.39 -9.83 6.08
CA ASP A 7 -7.16 -10.58 5.90
C ASP A 7 -6.83 -10.71 4.41
N VAL A 8 -5.56 -10.93 4.08
CA VAL A 8 -5.13 -11.15 2.69
C VAL A 8 -5.30 -12.62 2.36
N ASP A 9 -6.06 -12.94 1.31
CA ASP A 9 -6.28 -14.32 0.91
C ASP A 9 -5.08 -14.95 0.18
N ASP A 10 -4.98 -16.28 0.25
CA ASP A 10 -3.94 -17.05 -0.42
C ASP A 10 -4.02 -16.94 -1.95
N ALA A 11 -5.21 -16.63 -2.49
CA ALA A 11 -5.41 -16.47 -3.93
C ALA A 11 -4.68 -15.23 -4.46
N LEU A 12 -4.62 -14.15 -3.68
CA LEU A 12 -3.84 -12.96 -4.01
C LEU A 12 -2.35 -13.28 -3.99
N PHE A 13 -1.87 -13.99 -2.96
CA PHE A 13 -0.47 -14.42 -2.92
C PHE A 13 -0.12 -15.31 -4.11
N ALA A 14 -0.99 -16.26 -4.49
CA ALA A 14 -0.77 -17.11 -5.65
C ALA A 14 -0.62 -16.29 -6.95
N ARG A 15 -1.47 -15.28 -7.15
CA ARG A 15 -1.39 -14.39 -8.32
C ARG A 15 -0.13 -13.52 -8.31
N LEU A 16 0.29 -13.03 -7.15
CA LEU A 16 1.50 -12.21 -7.04
C LEU A 16 2.77 -13.04 -7.29
N ARG A 17 2.79 -14.32 -6.88
CA ARG A 17 3.90 -15.24 -7.14
C ARG A 17 4.14 -15.54 -8.63
N GLU A 18 3.19 -15.20 -9.51
CA GLU A 18 3.42 -15.24 -10.97
C GLU A 18 4.42 -14.16 -11.43
N TRP A 19 4.64 -13.12 -10.61
CA TRP A 19 5.45 -11.94 -10.97
C TRP A 19 6.60 -11.67 -10.00
N PHE A 20 6.49 -12.12 -8.75
CA PHE A 20 7.45 -11.87 -7.68
C PHE A 20 7.87 -13.18 -7.01
N ASP A 21 9.15 -13.30 -6.69
CA ASP A 21 9.63 -14.36 -5.80
C ASP A 21 9.30 -14.03 -4.34
N ASP A 22 9.55 -14.98 -3.43
CA ASP A 22 9.20 -14.84 -2.02
C ASP A 22 9.94 -13.67 -1.36
N ASP A 23 11.20 -13.42 -1.72
CA ASP A 23 11.97 -12.30 -1.19
C ASP A 23 11.38 -10.95 -1.65
N ALA A 24 11.02 -10.83 -2.93
CA ALA A 24 10.37 -9.63 -3.45
C ALA A 24 8.99 -9.41 -2.83
N LEU A 25 8.25 -10.47 -2.48
CA LEU A 25 6.98 -10.36 -1.76
C LEU A 25 7.16 -9.84 -0.33
N VAL A 26 8.22 -10.27 0.36
CA VAL A 26 8.57 -9.74 1.69
C VAL A 26 8.87 -8.25 1.59
N GLU A 27 9.71 -7.84 0.65
CA GLU A 27 10.08 -6.44 0.43
C GLU A 27 8.88 -5.58 0.02
N LEU A 28 8.02 -6.10 -0.87
CA LEU A 28 6.78 -5.44 -1.27
C LEU A 28 5.88 -5.19 -0.05
N THR A 29 5.70 -6.20 0.78
CA THR A 29 4.87 -6.11 1.99
C THR A 29 5.46 -5.12 3.01
N ALA A 30 6.78 -5.16 3.21
CA ALA A 30 7.48 -4.23 4.09
C ALA A 30 7.34 -2.77 3.61
N THR A 31 7.49 -2.55 2.31
CA THR A 31 7.33 -1.23 1.68
C THR A 31 5.91 -0.70 1.87
N ILE A 32 4.89 -1.54 1.61
CA ILE A 32 3.48 -1.16 1.82
C ILE A 32 3.23 -0.79 3.29
N ALA A 33 3.78 -1.57 4.24
CA ALA A 33 3.63 -1.29 5.67
C ALA A 33 4.29 0.04 6.07
N TRP A 34 5.50 0.31 5.57
CA TRP A 34 6.21 1.57 5.80
C TRP A 34 5.44 2.78 5.28
N GLU A 35 4.96 2.75 4.03
CA GLU A 35 4.21 3.85 3.43
C GLU A 35 2.88 4.09 4.17
N ASN A 36 2.21 3.03 4.62
CA ASN A 36 1.01 3.16 5.45
C ASN A 36 1.31 3.82 6.81
N ALA A 37 2.43 3.49 7.45
CA ALA A 37 2.85 4.11 8.71
C ALA A 37 3.23 5.58 8.50
N SER A 38 4.02 5.87 7.46
CA SER A 38 4.42 7.22 7.05
C SER A 38 3.20 8.11 6.78
N SER A 39 2.20 7.61 6.06
CA SER A 39 0.95 8.33 5.80
C SER A 39 0.23 8.74 7.08
N LYS A 40 0.12 7.85 8.08
CA LYS A 40 -0.51 8.15 9.37
C LYS A 40 0.29 9.19 10.18
N PHE A 41 1.62 9.11 10.15
CA PHE A 41 2.48 10.10 10.81
C PHE A 41 2.34 11.49 10.17
N ASN A 42 2.36 11.55 8.84
CA ASN A 42 2.15 12.78 8.09
C ASN A 42 0.79 13.40 8.38
N GLN A 43 -0.27 12.59 8.46
CA GLN A 43 -1.60 13.04 8.84
C GLN A 43 -1.62 13.63 10.26
N ALA A 44 -0.99 12.96 11.24
CA ALA A 44 -0.92 13.43 12.61
C ALA A 44 -0.19 14.78 12.74
N LEU A 45 0.85 14.99 11.93
CA LEU A 45 1.62 16.23 11.85
C LEU A 45 1.01 17.28 10.91
N ARG A 46 -0.15 17.01 10.29
CA ARG A 46 -0.80 17.88 9.30
C ARG A 46 0.11 18.23 8.11
N VAL A 47 1.01 17.32 7.74
CA VAL A 47 1.81 17.41 6.53
C VAL A 47 0.88 17.19 5.33
N GLY A 48 0.88 18.13 4.39
CA GLY A 48 0.07 18.05 3.18
C GLY A 48 0.43 16.86 2.30
N ALA A 49 -0.54 16.39 1.50
CA ALA A 49 -0.28 15.33 0.53
C ALA A 49 0.70 15.81 -0.56
N GLN A 50 1.60 14.92 -0.96
CA GLN A 50 2.63 15.18 -1.99
C GLN A 50 2.05 15.12 -3.43
N GLY A 51 0.76 14.80 -3.58
CA GLY A 51 0.09 14.68 -4.89
C GLY A 51 0.55 13.50 -5.77
N LEU A 52 1.24 12.51 -5.18
CA LEU A 52 1.77 11.34 -5.91
C LEU A 52 0.67 10.37 -6.38
N TRP A 53 -0.44 10.32 -5.65
CA TRP A 53 -1.62 9.57 -6.05
C TRP A 53 -2.71 10.53 -6.52
N ARG A 54 -3.28 10.23 -7.69
CA ARG A 54 -4.47 10.90 -8.22
C ARG A 54 -5.59 9.88 -8.32
N GLU A 55 -6.78 10.29 -7.92
CA GLU A 55 -7.96 9.45 -8.00
C GLU A 55 -8.28 9.16 -9.47
N PRO A 56 -8.38 7.88 -9.90
CA PRO A 56 -8.71 7.57 -11.27
C PRO A 56 -10.12 8.06 -11.59
N GLY A 57 -10.23 9.08 -12.45
CA GLY A 57 -11.51 9.67 -12.86
C GLY A 57 -11.85 11.01 -12.21
N ALA A 58 -10.97 11.59 -11.38
CA ALA A 58 -11.08 13.01 -11.04
C ALA A 58 -10.80 13.84 -12.31
N ALA A 59 -11.87 14.25 -12.99
CA ALA A 59 -11.80 15.19 -14.12
C ALA A 59 -11.19 16.52 -13.67
N GLU A 60 -10.45 17.16 -14.57
CA GLU A 60 -9.89 18.50 -14.41
C GLU A 60 -10.96 19.56 -14.10
#